data_AF-A0A7K0TCH4-F1
#
_entry.id   AF-A0A7K0TCH4-F1
#
_cell.length_a   1.000
_cell.length_b   1.000
_cell.length_c   1.000
_cell.angle_alpha   90.00
_cell.angle_beta   90.00
_cell.angle_gamma   90.00
#
_symmetry.space_group_name_H-M   'P 1'
#
loop_
_entity.id
_entity.type
_entity.pdbx_description
1 polymer ?
#
loop_
_entity_poly.entity_id
_entity_poly.type
_entity_poly.pdbx_seq_one_letter_code
_entity_poly.pdbx_strand_id
1 'polypeptide(L)'
;MESKNELTSTLHLSTHESVISTPGLLEEHLASLAQSDRDVIRQVIAANGESAMVLISTGSNKGARFLITDSASIGRSSSSSIFLDDVTVSRKHATVEKSEQGFLIRDAGSLNGTYVNSVSITQEVLKHGDELQIGKFHLLFVVGSKK
;
A
#
# COMPACT_ATOMS: atom_id res chain seq x y z
N MET A 1 21.85 -40.55 41.95
CA MET A 1 20.55 -40.01 41.49
C MET A 1 20.88 -38.98 40.42
N GLU A 2 21.27 -39.30 39.18
CA GLU A 2 20.56 -40.04 38.10
C GLU A 2 19.12 -39.53 37.90
N SER A 3 18.88 -38.67 36.89
CA SER A 3 18.34 -38.97 35.52
C SER A 3 16.79 -39.01 35.53
N LYS A 4 15.97 -38.45 34.60
CA LYS A 4 16.07 -38.37 33.12
C LYS A 4 14.85 -37.59 32.52
N ASN A 5 15.07 -36.83 31.44
CA ASN A 5 14.24 -36.52 30.22
C ASN A 5 12.90 -35.74 30.29
N GLU A 6 12.73 -34.57 29.63
CA GLU A 6 12.57 -34.21 28.18
C GLU A 6 11.10 -34.20 27.68
N LEU A 7 10.68 -33.09 27.00
CA LEU A 7 9.69 -32.93 25.90
C LEU A 7 9.45 -31.40 25.69
N THR A 8 10.18 -30.72 24.78
CA THR A 8 9.81 -30.36 23.40
C THR A 8 8.64 -29.39 23.25
N SER A 9 8.92 -28.16 22.81
CA SER A 9 8.23 -27.53 21.66
C SER A 9 8.98 -26.26 21.24
N THR A 10 9.77 -26.43 20.18
CA THR A 10 10.34 -25.36 19.37
C THR A 10 9.22 -24.72 18.56
N LEU A 11 9.04 -23.40 18.64
CA LEU A 11 8.38 -22.66 17.57
C LEU A 11 9.43 -21.77 16.90
N HIS A 12 9.76 -22.16 15.68
CA HIS A 12 10.58 -21.45 14.73
C HIS A 12 9.63 -20.65 13.83
N LEU A 13 9.81 -19.34 13.70
CA LEU A 13 9.42 -18.64 12.48
C LEU A 13 10.24 -17.36 12.28
N SER A 14 11.35 -17.57 11.60
CA SER A 14 11.80 -16.84 10.41
C SER A 14 11.63 -15.31 10.39
N THR A 15 12.76 -14.64 10.61
CA THR A 15 13.35 -13.64 9.72
C THR A 15 12.46 -13.16 8.57
N HIS A 16 12.08 -11.88 8.58
CA HIS A 16 11.91 -11.15 7.33
C HIS A 16 12.96 -10.06 7.25
N GLU A 17 13.97 -10.41 6.48
CA GLU A 17 15.14 -9.65 6.08
C GLU A 17 14.72 -8.48 5.18
N SER A 18 15.21 -7.31 5.54
CA SER A 18 15.68 -6.23 4.67
C SER A 18 15.10 -6.14 3.26
N VAL A 19 14.29 -5.11 3.05
CA VAL A 19 13.84 -4.60 1.76
C VAL A 19 15.05 -4.24 0.90
N ILE A 20 15.41 -5.13 -0.02
CA ILE A 20 16.31 -4.83 -1.14
C ILE A 20 15.43 -4.72 -2.37
N SER A 21 15.16 -3.48 -2.77
CA SER A 21 14.54 -3.12 -4.05
C SER A 21 15.43 -3.59 -5.20
N THR A 22 15.24 -4.85 -5.61
CA THR A 22 15.79 -5.37 -6.87
C THR A 22 14.77 -5.10 -7.98
N PRO A 23 15.19 -4.53 -9.13
CA PRO A 23 14.30 -4.24 -10.27
C PRO A 23 13.53 -5.46 -10.82
N GLY A 24 13.93 -6.70 -10.49
CA GLY A 24 13.27 -7.93 -10.91
C GLY A 24 12.06 -8.36 -10.08
N LEU A 25 11.95 -7.90 -8.82
CA LEU A 25 10.90 -8.35 -7.89
C LEU A 25 9.53 -7.81 -8.29
N LEU A 26 9.49 -6.61 -8.88
CA LEU A 26 8.29 -6.04 -9.49
C LEU A 26 7.82 -6.88 -10.68
N GLU A 27 8.75 -7.39 -11.49
CA GLU A 27 8.45 -8.15 -12.70
C GLU A 27 7.94 -9.56 -12.39
N GLU A 28 8.51 -10.22 -11.37
CA GLU A 28 7.98 -11.46 -10.81
C GLU A 28 6.62 -11.26 -10.12
N HIS A 29 6.43 -10.17 -9.37
CA HIS A 29 5.12 -9.87 -8.78
C HIS A 29 4.07 -9.61 -9.86
N LEU A 30 4.42 -8.85 -10.90
CA LEU A 30 3.58 -8.60 -12.09
C LEU A 30 3.31 -9.87 -12.91
N ALA A 31 4.19 -10.87 -12.85
CA ALA A 31 4.00 -12.18 -13.48
C ALA A 31 3.10 -13.12 -12.68
N SER A 32 3.00 -12.93 -11.37
CA SER A 32 2.09 -13.69 -10.49
C SER A 32 0.64 -13.19 -10.51
N LEU A 33 0.39 -12.01 -11.07
CA LEU A 33 -0.93 -11.41 -11.20
C LEU A 33 -1.67 -11.93 -12.44
N ALA A 34 -3.00 -11.94 -12.40
CA ALA A 34 -3.82 -12.41 -13.52
C ALA A 34 -3.63 -11.53 -14.75
N GLN A 35 -3.87 -12.07 -15.94
CA GLN A 35 -3.66 -11.34 -17.21
C GLN A 35 -4.46 -10.03 -17.28
N SER A 36 -5.62 -9.98 -16.61
CA SER A 36 -6.47 -8.80 -16.41
C SER A 36 -5.89 -7.75 -15.44
N ASP A 37 -4.94 -8.10 -14.57
CA ASP A 37 -4.20 -7.14 -13.74
C ASP A 37 -3.17 -6.38 -14.59
N ARG A 38 -2.48 -7.07 -15.50
CA ARG A 38 -1.41 -6.49 -16.32
C ARG A 38 -1.93 -5.44 -17.30
N ASP A 39 -3.09 -5.68 -17.91
CA ASP A 39 -3.67 -4.76 -18.89
C ASP A 39 -4.12 -3.43 -18.27
N VAL A 40 -4.68 -3.47 -17.05
CA VAL A 40 -5.11 -2.24 -16.36
C VAL A 40 -3.91 -1.47 -15.80
N ILE A 41 -2.88 -2.15 -15.29
CA ILE A 41 -1.65 -1.48 -14.87
C ILE A 41 -1.01 -0.77 -16.07
N ARG A 42 -0.98 -1.41 -17.25
CA ARG A 42 -0.52 -0.76 -18.49
C ARG A 42 -1.39 0.41 -18.91
N GLN A 43 -2.72 0.30 -18.84
CA GLN A 43 -3.63 1.39 -19.20
C GLN A 43 -3.51 2.60 -18.26
N VAL A 44 -3.31 2.37 -16.96
CA VAL A 44 -3.10 3.45 -15.99
C VAL A 44 -1.72 4.09 -16.17
N ILE A 45 -0.68 3.30 -16.44
CA ILE A 45 0.66 3.82 -16.78
C ILE A 45 0.61 4.64 -18.09
N ALA A 46 -0.29 4.30 -19.02
CA ALA A 46 -0.51 5.02 -20.27
C ALA A 46 -1.43 6.25 -20.14
N ALA A 47 -2.08 6.46 -18.99
CA ALA A 47 -2.86 7.68 -18.75
C ALA A 47 -1.92 8.85 -18.47
N ASN A 48 -2.17 10.01 -19.09
CA ASN A 48 -1.27 11.17 -19.24
C ASN A 48 -0.93 11.95 -17.93
N GLY A 49 -0.68 11.29 -16.79
CA GLY A 49 -0.42 11.94 -15.49
C GLY A 49 -1.62 12.65 -14.88
N GLU A 50 -2.78 12.50 -15.52
CA GLU A 50 -4.06 13.08 -15.09
C GLU A 50 -4.73 12.25 -13.98
N SER A 51 -4.29 11.01 -13.80
CA SER A 51 -4.84 10.05 -12.84
C SER A 51 -3.70 9.26 -12.19
N ALA A 52 -3.93 8.87 -10.94
CA ALA A 52 -3.07 7.96 -10.20
C ALA A 52 -3.86 6.72 -9.78
N MET A 53 -3.16 5.71 -9.30
CA MET A 53 -3.74 4.48 -8.79
C MET A 53 -2.98 4.05 -7.55
N VAL A 54 -3.70 3.44 -6.60
CA VAL A 54 -3.09 2.71 -5.49
C VAL A 54 -3.41 1.23 -5.63
N LEU A 55 -2.41 0.39 -5.38
CA LEU A 55 -2.55 -1.07 -5.35
C LEU A 55 -2.30 -1.57 -3.95
N ILE A 56 -3.20 -2.40 -3.41
CA ILE A 56 -3.01 -3.00 -2.08
C ILE A 56 -2.04 -4.19 -2.20
N SER A 57 -0.87 -4.07 -1.59
CA SER A 57 0.17 -5.12 -1.61
C SER A 57 0.01 -6.12 -0.47
N THR A 58 -0.62 -5.73 0.64
CA THR A 58 -0.80 -6.57 1.84
C THR A 58 -2.18 -6.42 2.48
N GLY A 59 -2.60 -7.41 3.27
CA GLY A 59 -3.89 -7.43 3.98
C GLY A 59 -5.01 -8.16 3.22
N SER A 60 -6.23 -8.13 3.78
CA SER A 60 -7.39 -8.89 3.28
C SER A 60 -7.81 -8.52 1.86
N ASN A 61 -7.47 -7.30 1.44
CA ASN A 61 -7.80 -6.74 0.12
C ASN A 61 -6.60 -6.75 -0.85
N LYS A 62 -5.61 -7.64 -0.64
CA LYS A 62 -4.44 -7.74 -1.53
C LYS A 62 -4.85 -7.91 -3.00
N GLY A 63 -4.22 -7.14 -3.88
CA GLY A 63 -4.51 -7.13 -5.32
C GLY A 63 -5.62 -6.16 -5.74
N ALA A 64 -6.36 -5.58 -4.79
CA ALA A 64 -7.31 -4.53 -5.10
C ALA A 64 -6.59 -3.26 -5.59
N ARG A 65 -7.22 -2.58 -6.54
CA ARG A 65 -6.68 -1.41 -7.23
C ARG A 65 -7.72 -0.32 -7.33
N PHE A 66 -7.33 0.89 -6.96
CA PHE A 66 -8.23 2.04 -6.87
C PHE A 66 -7.66 3.19 -7.67
N LEU A 67 -8.44 3.68 -8.64
CA LEU A 67 -8.11 4.84 -9.44
C LEU A 67 -8.41 6.12 -8.64
N ILE A 68 -7.52 7.10 -8.74
CA ILE A 68 -7.60 8.43 -8.13
C ILE A 68 -7.56 9.44 -9.28
N THR A 69 -8.69 10.10 -9.55
CA THR A 69 -8.78 11.16 -10.57
C THR A 69 -8.53 12.53 -9.94
N ASP A 70 -9.37 12.91 -8.97
CA ASP A 70 -9.33 14.22 -8.31
C ASP A 70 -9.03 14.09 -6.82
N SER A 71 -9.75 13.20 -6.13
CA SER A 71 -9.46 12.87 -4.74
C SER A 71 -9.95 11.46 -4.41
N ALA A 72 -9.33 10.86 -3.40
CA ALA A 72 -9.75 9.59 -2.83
C ALA A 72 -9.59 9.63 -1.31
N SER A 73 -10.63 9.21 -0.59
CA SER A 73 -10.57 9.04 0.86
C SER A 73 -10.18 7.61 1.23
N ILE A 74 -9.31 7.45 2.21
CA ILE A 74 -8.82 6.16 2.71
C ILE A 74 -9.28 5.99 4.16
N GLY A 75 -9.90 4.86 4.46
CA GLY A 75 -10.30 4.57 5.83
C GLY A 75 -11.15 3.31 5.99
N ARG A 76 -11.50 3.03 7.24
CA ARG A 76 -12.38 1.93 7.65
C ARG A 76 -13.87 2.28 7.57
N SER A 77 -14.22 3.47 7.10
CA SER A 77 -15.63 3.79 6.85
C SER A 77 -16.04 3.18 5.51
N SER A 78 -17.21 2.53 5.44
CA SER A 78 -17.78 2.08 4.16
C SER A 78 -18.06 3.23 3.19
N SER A 79 -18.07 4.48 3.69
CA SER A 79 -18.18 5.69 2.88
C SER A 79 -16.85 6.15 2.27
N SER A 80 -15.72 5.51 2.60
CA SER A 80 -14.40 5.86 2.06
C SER A 80 -14.24 5.30 0.64
N SER A 81 -13.63 6.09 -0.25
CA SER A 81 -13.34 5.68 -1.64
C SER A 81 -12.48 4.43 -1.69
N ILE A 82 -11.51 4.34 -0.79
CA ILE A 82 -10.64 3.20 -0.55
C ILE A 82 -10.98 2.67 0.84
N PHE A 83 -11.85 1.67 0.86
CA PHE A 83 -12.30 1.02 2.09
C PHE A 83 -11.32 -0.05 2.54
N LEU A 84 -10.78 0.12 3.76
CA LEU A 84 -9.85 -0.80 4.40
C LEU A 84 -10.47 -1.34 5.69
N ASP A 85 -10.96 -2.57 5.65
CA ASP A 85 -11.64 -3.19 6.79
C ASP A 85 -10.64 -3.79 7.79
N ASP A 86 -10.08 -2.93 8.64
CA ASP A 86 -9.26 -3.38 9.76
C ASP A 86 -9.25 -2.40 10.92
N VAL A 87 -9.25 -2.90 12.15
CA VAL A 87 -9.27 -2.09 13.38
C VAL A 87 -8.09 -1.11 13.51
N THR A 88 -6.94 -1.40 12.88
CA THR A 88 -5.78 -0.50 12.84
C THR A 88 -5.99 0.70 11.91
N VAL A 89 -7.06 0.71 11.11
CA VAL A 89 -7.41 1.81 10.22
C VAL A 89 -8.53 2.64 10.84
N SER A 90 -8.36 3.96 10.80
CA SER A 90 -9.33 4.92 11.31
C SER A 90 -10.49 5.06 10.33
N ARG A 91 -11.69 5.42 10.81
CA ARG A 91 -12.87 5.60 9.94
C ARG A 91 -12.60 6.60 8.82
N LYS A 92 -11.98 7.72 9.17
CA LYS A 92 -11.35 8.68 8.25
C LYS A 92 -9.88 8.66 8.61
N HIS A 93 -9.02 8.11 7.76
CA HIS A 93 -7.62 7.91 8.09
C HIS A 93 -6.73 8.86 7.29
N ALA A 94 -6.84 8.84 5.97
CA ALA A 94 -6.09 9.73 5.10
C ALA A 94 -6.92 10.12 3.87
N THR A 95 -6.49 11.16 3.18
CA THR A 95 -7.02 11.58 1.88
C THR A 95 -5.87 11.80 0.92
N VAL A 96 -6.05 11.34 -0.31
CA VAL A 96 -5.17 11.67 -1.43
C VAL A 96 -5.93 12.64 -2.33
N GLU A 97 -5.33 13.78 -2.64
CA GLU A 97 -5.93 14.85 -3.43
C GLU A 97 -4.97 15.29 -4.55
N LYS A 98 -5.51 15.50 -5.76
CA LYS A 98 -4.74 16.07 -6.87
C LYS A 98 -4.52 17.56 -6.59
N SER A 99 -3.27 17.98 -6.71
CA SER A 99 -2.80 19.35 -6.52
C SER A 99 -1.99 19.80 -7.75
N GLU A 100 -1.62 21.07 -7.80
CA GLU A 100 -0.74 21.61 -8.86
C GLU A 100 0.64 20.93 -8.89
N GLN A 101 1.10 20.38 -7.76
CA GLN A 101 2.40 19.74 -7.61
C GLN A 101 2.35 18.21 -7.82
N GLY A 102 1.19 17.65 -8.15
CA GLY A 102 0.95 16.21 -8.20
C GLY A 102 -0.07 15.77 -7.15
N PHE A 103 -0.02 14.52 -6.72
CA PHE A 103 -0.96 13.98 -5.73
C PHE A 103 -0.41 14.20 -4.32
N LEU A 104 -1.17 14.88 -3.47
CA LEU A 104 -0.86 15.11 -2.07
C LEU A 104 -1.60 14.10 -1.20
N ILE A 105 -0.90 13.39 -0.32
CA ILE A 105 -1.53 12.64 0.77
C ILE A 105 -1.60 13.51 2.02
N ARG A 106 -2.69 13.40 2.78
CA ARG A 106 -2.89 14.08 4.06
C ARG A 106 -3.49 13.10 5.07
N ASP A 107 -2.89 13.04 6.26
CA ASP A 107 -3.46 12.33 7.40
C ASP A 107 -4.64 13.15 7.98
N ALA A 108 -5.76 12.47 8.27
CA ALA A 108 -6.98 13.07 8.81
C ALA A 108 -7.06 13.03 10.36
N GLY A 109 -5.93 12.90 11.05
CA GLY A 109 -5.88 12.72 12.51
C GLY A 109 -6.09 11.25 12.90
N SER A 110 -5.51 10.35 12.12
CA SER A 110 -5.58 8.92 12.33
C SER A 110 -4.91 8.50 13.64
N LEU A 111 -5.39 7.40 14.23
CA LEU A 111 -4.88 6.90 15.52
C LEU A 111 -3.45 6.35 15.39
N ASN A 112 -3.17 5.65 14.30
CA ASN A 112 -1.89 4.95 14.08
C ASN A 112 -0.92 5.73 13.18
N GLY A 113 -1.33 6.88 12.65
CA GLY A 113 -0.55 7.66 11.70
C GLY A 113 -0.59 7.10 10.27
N THR A 114 -0.26 7.97 9.33
CA THR A 114 -0.02 7.67 7.92
C THR A 114 1.47 7.69 7.66
N TYR A 115 1.98 6.70 6.93
CA TYR A 115 3.40 6.65 6.57
C TYR A 115 3.59 6.58 5.06
N VAL A 116 4.65 7.23 4.58
CA VAL A 116 5.15 7.13 3.21
C VAL A 116 6.59 6.64 3.28
N ASN A 117 6.90 5.55 2.59
CA ASN A 117 8.22 4.91 2.61
C ASN A 117 8.77 4.70 4.05
N SER A 118 7.92 4.19 4.94
CA SER A 118 8.19 3.98 6.38
C SER A 118 8.42 5.25 7.23
N VAL A 119 8.21 6.45 6.68
CA VAL A 119 8.30 7.72 7.41
C VAL A 119 6.92 8.23 7.74
N SER A 120 6.67 8.59 9.01
CA SER A 120 5.38 9.16 9.43
C SER A 120 5.22 10.57 8.85
N ILE A 121 4.05 10.83 8.27
CA ILE A 121 3.74 12.12 7.66
C ILE A 121 2.42 12.70 8.20
N THR A 122 2.27 14.01 8.06
CA THR A 122 0.97 14.69 8.21
C THR A 122 0.43 15.09 6.84
N GLN A 123 1.31 15.54 5.94
CA GLN A 123 1.04 15.66 4.52
C GLN A 123 2.33 15.42 3.73
N GLU A 124 2.23 14.88 2.52
CA GLU A 124 3.37 14.71 1.62
C GLU A 124 2.92 14.64 0.15
N VAL A 125 3.73 15.17 -0.77
CA VAL A 125 3.49 15.00 -2.21
C VAL A 125 4.03 13.65 -2.64
N LEU A 126 3.14 12.80 -3.13
CA LEU A 126 3.45 11.44 -3.56
C LEU A 126 4.17 11.40 -4.91
N LYS A 127 5.13 10.49 -5.00
CA LYS A 127 5.90 10.16 -6.19
C LYS A 127 5.55 8.77 -6.67
N HIS A 128 5.68 8.57 -7.98
CA HIS A 128 5.51 7.25 -8.58
C HIS A 128 6.39 6.20 -7.87
N GLY A 129 5.78 5.10 -7.42
CA GLY A 129 6.46 4.01 -6.73
C GLY A 129 6.50 4.15 -5.21
N ASP A 130 5.97 5.23 -4.63
CA ASP A 130 5.93 5.38 -3.17
C ASP A 130 5.06 4.31 -2.51
N GLU A 131 5.53 3.79 -1.38
CA GLU A 131 4.74 2.90 -0.53
C GLU A 131 4.03 3.70 0.55
N LEU A 132 2.70 3.60 0.58
CA LEU A 132 1.84 4.15 1.62
C LEU A 132 1.53 3.07 2.64
N GLN A 133 1.70 3.36 3.93
CA GLN A 133 1.28 2.48 5.00
C GLN A 133 0.12 3.10 5.77
N ILE A 134 -0.98 2.35 5.87
CA ILE A 134 -2.22 2.75 6.53
C ILE A 134 -2.64 1.61 7.47
N GLY A 135 -2.38 1.79 8.77
CA GLY A 135 -2.50 0.69 9.73
C GLY A 135 -1.60 -0.48 9.34
N LYS A 136 -2.19 -1.67 9.17
CA LYS A 136 -1.48 -2.87 8.69
C LYS A 136 -1.38 -3.01 7.16
N PHE A 137 -2.02 -2.12 6.40
CA PHE A 137 -2.04 -2.20 4.93
C PHE A 137 -0.88 -1.43 4.33
N HIS A 138 -0.24 -2.05 3.33
CA HIS A 138 0.72 -1.41 2.45
C HIS A 138 0.05 -1.21 1.09
N LEU A 139 0.18 -0.01 0.54
CA LEU A 139 -0.35 0.38 -0.75
C LEU A 139 0.77 0.94 -1.61
N LEU A 140 0.87 0.50 -2.86
CA LEU A 140 1.81 1.05 -3.82
C LEU A 140 1.13 2.16 -4.62
N PHE A 141 1.71 3.36 -4.61
CA PHE A 141 1.24 4.49 -5.40
C PHE A 141 1.85 4.48 -6.81
N VAL A 142 0.99 4.56 -7.81
CA VAL A 142 1.37 4.55 -9.23
C VAL A 142 0.70 5.73 -9.90
N VAL A 143 1.48 6.69 -10.39
CA VAL A 143 0.98 7.76 -11.25
C VAL A 143 1.44 7.54 -12.69
N GLY A 144 0.56 7.78 -13.67
CA GLY A 144 0.93 7.74 -15.08
C GLY A 144 1.98 8.80 -15.37
N SER A 145 3.10 8.44 -16.00
CA SER A 145 4.15 9.41 -16.34
C SER A 145 3.84 10.00 -17.71
N LYS A 146 3.74 11.33 -17.81
CA LYS A 146 3.69 12.01 -19.11
C LYS A 146 5.08 11.85 -19.74
N LYS A 147 5.19 11.04 -20.80
CA LYS A 147 6.41 10.85 -21.57
C LYS A 147 6.73 12.09 -22.40
#